data_AF-A0A917BGT2-F1
#
_entry.id   AF-A0A917BGT2-F1
#
_cell.length_a   1.000
_cell.length_b   1.000
_cell.length_c   1.000
_cell.angle_alpha   90.00
_cell.angle_beta   90.00
_cell.angle_gamma   90.00
#
_symmetry.space_group_name_H-M   'P 1'
#
loop_
_entity.id
_entity.type
_entity.pdbx_description
1 polymer ?
#
loop_
_entity_poly.entity_id
_entity_poly.type
_entity_poly.pdbx_seq_one_letter_code
_entity_poly.pdbx_strand_id
1 'polypeptide(L)'
;MTASAHPGTGPFAALYSDGLDLAARLSAYLSGPGKAHAESLPLEARLAYHDEARELTTLLLQLAAWLLMERAVAEGEMTVDHACHEAEELELRPRRAVGPLGIPDGLKALRAEAELLRLRVIARAEHLLAMGERPPENQVAAPRLRPGTPHLRIVSDSDDRPSAP
;
A
#
# COMPACT_ATOMS: atom_id res chain seq x y z
N MET A 1 0.60 34.33 2.33
CA MET A 1 -0.29 33.45 3.11
C MET A 1 -0.17 32.05 2.53
N THR A 2 0.77 31.26 3.05
CA THR A 2 0.98 29.86 2.68
C THR A 2 0.00 29.01 3.49
N ALA A 3 -0.99 28.42 2.82
CA ALA A 3 -1.92 27.50 3.45
C ALA A 3 -1.21 26.17 3.70
N SER A 4 -0.61 26.01 4.88
CA SER A 4 -0.29 24.69 5.41
C SER A 4 -1.61 24.00 5.74
N ALA A 5 -2.05 23.08 4.88
CA ALA A 5 -3.15 22.19 5.18
C ALA A 5 -2.77 21.36 6.42
N HIS A 6 -3.45 21.58 7.53
CA HIS A 6 -3.30 20.75 8.72
C HIS A 6 -3.98 19.40 8.41
N PRO A 7 -3.26 18.25 8.45
CA PRO A 7 -3.89 16.94 8.25
C PRO A 7 -4.63 16.57 9.55
N GLY A 8 -5.77 17.21 9.81
CA GLY A 8 -6.37 17.17 11.16
C GLY A 8 -7.82 16.72 11.25
N THR A 9 -8.60 16.72 10.17
CA THR A 9 -10.03 16.41 10.28
C THR A 9 -10.58 15.91 8.95
N GLY A 10 -10.45 14.61 8.72
CA GLY A 10 -10.98 13.95 7.54
C GLY A 10 -11.11 12.45 7.75
N PRO A 11 -11.80 11.73 6.85
CA PRO A 11 -12.02 10.29 6.96
C PRO A 11 -10.71 9.49 7.09
N PHE A 12 -9.62 9.99 6.47
CA PHE A 12 -8.28 9.44 6.60
C PHE A 12 -7.74 9.50 8.03
N ALA A 13 -7.77 10.67 8.68
CA ALA A 13 -7.22 10.85 10.01
C ALA A 13 -7.91 9.95 11.04
N ALA A 14 -9.22 9.73 10.88
CA ALA A 14 -9.98 8.79 11.70
C ALA A 14 -9.50 7.34 11.48
N LEU A 15 -9.35 6.89 10.24
CA LEU A 15 -8.85 5.54 9.93
C LEU A 15 -7.42 5.31 10.44
N TYR A 16 -6.57 6.32 10.32
CA TYR A 16 -5.20 6.27 10.81
C TYR A 16 -5.14 6.14 12.33
N SER A 17 -5.94 6.94 13.06
CA SER A 17 -6.07 6.82 14.51
C SER A 17 -6.62 5.44 14.91
N ASP A 18 -7.71 4.99 14.29
CA ASP A 18 -8.33 3.70 14.56
C ASP A 18 -7.33 2.55 14.38
N GLY A 19 -6.50 2.61 13.33
CA GLY A 19 -5.45 1.63 13.06
C GLY A 19 -4.33 1.61 14.11
N LEU A 20 -3.84 2.79 14.51
CA LEU A 20 -2.83 2.90 15.57
C LEU A 20 -3.35 2.41 16.92
N ASP A 21 -4.58 2.79 17.28
CA ASP A 21 -5.22 2.39 18.53
C ASP A 21 -5.44 0.87 18.57
N LEU A 22 -5.86 0.28 17.45
CA LEU A 22 -6.03 -1.17 17.33
C LEU A 22 -4.69 -1.92 17.42
N ALA A 23 -3.63 -1.41 16.80
CA ALA A 23 -2.28 -1.97 16.92
C ALA A 23 -1.75 -1.91 18.36
N ALA A 24 -1.97 -0.78 19.05
CA ALA A 24 -1.60 -0.63 20.46
C ALA A 24 -2.36 -1.63 21.35
N ARG A 25 -3.67 -1.79 21.15
CA ARG A 25 -4.49 -2.77 21.88
C ARG A 25 -4.07 -4.21 21.59
N LEU A 26 -3.75 -4.54 20.35
CA LEU A 26 -3.22 -5.87 20.01
C LEU A 26 -1.89 -6.12 20.74
N SER A 27 -0.95 -5.18 20.69
CA SER A 27 0.35 -5.30 21.37
C SER A 27 0.20 -5.51 22.88
N ALA A 28 -0.67 -4.71 23.52
CA ALA A 28 -1.00 -4.84 24.94
C ALA A 28 -1.63 -6.20 25.26
N TYR A 29 -2.53 -6.68 24.41
CA TYR A 29 -3.16 -7.99 24.56
C TYR A 29 -2.14 -9.13 24.44
N LEU A 30 -1.34 -9.15 23.39
CA LEU A 30 -0.34 -10.18 23.13
C LEU A 30 0.74 -10.24 24.22
N SER A 31 1.11 -9.09 24.78
CA SER A 31 2.12 -9.01 25.84
C SER A 31 1.58 -9.28 27.24
N GLY A 32 0.26 -9.12 27.44
CA GLY A 32 -0.40 -9.29 28.73
C GLY A 32 -1.36 -10.49 28.75
N PRO A 33 -2.68 -10.25 28.78
CA PRO A 33 -3.69 -11.30 29.01
C PRO A 33 -3.69 -12.38 27.93
N GLY A 34 -3.35 -12.06 26.68
CA GLY A 34 -3.27 -13.03 25.59
C GLY A 34 -2.16 -14.06 25.81
N LYS A 35 -1.00 -13.63 26.33
CA LYS A 35 0.11 -14.52 26.68
C LYS A 35 -0.28 -15.51 27.77
N ALA A 36 -0.86 -15.02 28.86
CA ALA A 36 -1.29 -15.87 29.98
C ALA A 36 -2.34 -16.90 29.55
N HIS A 37 -3.31 -16.50 28.72
CA HIS A 37 -4.29 -17.44 28.18
C HIS A 37 -3.66 -18.47 27.26
N ALA A 38 -2.78 -18.05 26.34
CA ALA A 38 -2.11 -18.95 25.40
C ALA A 38 -1.27 -20.03 26.12
N GLU A 39 -0.63 -19.68 27.23
CA GLU A 39 0.16 -20.62 28.05
C GLU A 39 -0.72 -21.67 28.76
N SER A 40 -1.99 -21.37 29.02
CA SER A 40 -2.95 -22.30 29.63
C SER A 40 -3.61 -23.27 28.65
N LEU A 41 -3.43 -23.06 27.34
CA LEU A 41 -4.07 -23.85 26.29
C LEU A 41 -3.31 -25.14 25.97
N PRO A 42 -4.01 -26.21 25.54
CA PRO A 42 -3.38 -27.36 24.89
C PRO A 42 -2.56 -26.95 23.66
N LEU A 43 -1.57 -27.76 23.27
CA LEU A 43 -0.63 -27.44 22.20
C LEU A 43 -1.32 -26.98 20.90
N GLU A 44 -2.33 -27.71 20.44
CA GLU A 44 -3.06 -27.39 19.20
C GLU A 44 -3.74 -26.01 19.25
N ALA A 45 -4.42 -25.70 20.35
CA ALA A 45 -5.08 -24.41 20.54
C ALA A 45 -4.08 -23.25 20.70
N ARG A 46 -2.93 -23.51 21.32
CA ARG A 46 -1.83 -22.54 21.42
C ARG A 46 -1.19 -22.25 20.06
N LEU A 47 -1.03 -23.26 19.19
CA LEU A 47 -0.55 -23.04 17.82
C LEU A 47 -1.56 -22.20 17.02
N ALA A 48 -2.85 -22.52 17.11
CA ALA A 48 -3.91 -21.73 16.48
C ALA A 48 -3.91 -20.26 16.98
N TYR A 49 -3.72 -20.03 18.29
CA TYR A 49 -3.55 -18.69 18.85
C TYR A 49 -2.37 -17.93 18.23
N HIS A 50 -1.20 -18.57 18.11
CA HIS A 50 -0.01 -17.91 17.56
C HIS A 50 -0.17 -17.60 16.08
N ASP A 51 -0.76 -18.51 15.31
CA ASP A 51 -1.01 -18.28 13.89
C ASP A 51 -2.02 -17.15 13.70
N GLU A 52 -3.10 -17.14 14.46
CA GLU A 52 -4.09 -16.08 14.46
C GLU A 52 -3.49 -14.70 14.83
N ALA A 53 -2.65 -14.65 15.87
CA ALA A 53 -1.96 -13.43 16.27
C ALA A 53 -0.98 -12.91 15.20
N ARG A 54 -0.26 -13.81 14.51
CA ARG A 54 0.62 -13.46 13.39
C ARG A 54 -0.17 -12.92 12.22
N GLU A 55 -1.24 -13.59 11.82
CA GLU A 55 -2.12 -13.13 10.73
C GLU A 55 -2.71 -11.75 11.02
N LEU A 56 -3.16 -11.52 12.25
CA LEU A 56 -3.69 -10.23 12.67
C LEU A 56 -2.61 -9.14 12.66
N THR A 57 -1.39 -9.45 13.10
CA THR A 57 -0.25 -8.51 13.05
C THR A 57 0.10 -8.16 11.60
N THR A 58 0.17 -9.15 10.71
CA THR A 58 0.41 -8.94 9.27
C THR A 58 -0.67 -8.05 8.65
N LEU A 59 -1.95 -8.33 8.96
CA LEU A 59 -3.06 -7.52 8.48
C LEU A 59 -2.93 -6.06 8.93
N LEU A 60 -2.62 -5.80 10.20
CA LEU A 60 -2.46 -4.42 10.69
C LEU A 60 -1.27 -3.71 10.03
N LEU A 61 -0.17 -4.42 9.76
CA LEU A 61 0.96 -3.87 9.00
C LEU A 61 0.56 -3.51 7.57
N GLN A 62 -0.19 -4.38 6.88
CA GLN A 62 -0.69 -4.12 5.53
C GLN A 62 -1.61 -2.90 5.50
N LEU A 63 -2.53 -2.78 6.48
CA LEU A 63 -3.40 -1.61 6.62
C LEU A 63 -2.60 -0.33 6.88
N ALA A 64 -1.57 -0.40 7.74
CA ALA A 64 -0.70 0.74 8.01
C ALA A 64 0.09 1.18 6.77
N ALA A 65 0.64 0.24 6.00
CA ALA A 65 1.33 0.52 4.74
C ALA A 65 0.40 1.24 3.75
N TRP A 66 -0.84 0.78 3.63
CA TRP A 66 -1.85 1.42 2.78
C TRP A 66 -2.18 2.85 3.22
N LEU A 67 -2.38 3.06 4.53
CA LEU A 67 -2.64 4.40 5.07
C LEU A 67 -1.45 5.36 4.89
N LEU A 68 -0.21 4.87 4.98
CA LEU A 68 0.98 5.68 4.73
C LEU A 68 1.09 6.10 3.26
N MET A 69 0.76 5.19 2.34
CA MET A 69 0.70 5.48 0.90
C MET A 69 -0.32 6.60 0.61
N GLU A 70 -1.51 6.49 1.18
CA GLU A 70 -2.52 7.53 1.03
C GLU A 70 -2.05 8.88 1.59
N ARG A 71 -1.35 8.88 2.74
CA ARG A 71 -0.76 10.10 3.30
C ARG A 71 0.23 10.73 2.33
N ALA A 72 1.13 9.92 1.76
CA ALA A 72 2.12 10.39 0.79
C ALA A 72 1.46 11.02 -0.45
N VAL A 73 0.33 10.45 -0.91
CA VAL A 73 -0.46 11.06 -2.00
C VAL A 73 -1.07 12.39 -1.57
N ALA A 74 -1.65 12.47 -0.36
CA ALA A 74 -2.24 13.69 0.16
C ALA A 74 -1.21 14.82 0.39
N GLU A 75 0.02 14.46 0.76
CA GLU A 75 1.15 15.37 0.97
C GLU A 75 1.84 15.76 -0.35
N GLY A 76 1.47 15.12 -1.47
CA GLY A 76 2.09 15.33 -2.78
C GLY A 76 3.48 14.70 -2.93
N GLU A 77 3.87 13.84 -1.98
CA GLU A 77 5.10 13.05 -2.02
C GLU A 77 5.01 11.84 -2.96
N MET A 78 3.78 11.40 -3.28
CA MET A 78 3.48 10.29 -4.17
C MET A 78 2.39 10.68 -5.16
N THR A 79 2.54 10.29 -6.43
CA THR A 79 1.47 10.47 -7.43
C THR A 79 0.40 9.39 -7.25
N VAL A 80 -0.84 9.70 -7.62
CA VAL A 80 -1.94 8.71 -7.57
C VAL A 80 -1.62 7.48 -8.41
N ASP A 81 -1.02 7.66 -9.59
CA ASP A 81 -0.60 6.57 -10.49
C ASP A 81 0.45 5.64 -9.86
N HIS A 82 1.45 6.20 -9.18
CA HIS A 82 2.44 5.41 -8.44
C HIS A 82 1.79 4.68 -7.26
N ALA A 83 0.86 5.33 -6.55
CA ALA A 83 0.10 4.69 -5.49
C ALA A 83 -0.77 3.53 -6.02
N CYS A 84 -1.35 3.64 -7.23
CA CYS A 84 -2.07 2.54 -7.86
C CYS A 84 -1.17 1.32 -8.07
N HIS A 85 0.01 1.53 -8.67
CA HIS A 85 0.97 0.45 -8.91
C HIS A 85 1.42 -0.23 -7.61
N GLU A 86 1.79 0.54 -6.60
CA GLU A 86 2.20 0.00 -5.30
C GLU A 86 1.04 -0.70 -4.57
N ALA A 87 -0.20 -0.25 -4.75
CA ALA A 87 -1.38 -0.87 -4.15
C ALA A 87 -1.71 -2.25 -4.76
N GLU A 88 -1.35 -2.51 -6.01
CA GLU A 88 -1.53 -3.84 -6.64
C GLU A 88 -0.66 -4.91 -5.98
N GLU A 89 0.54 -4.53 -5.51
CA GLU A 89 1.46 -5.40 -4.77
C GLU A 89 1.03 -5.60 -3.30
N LEU A 90 0.21 -4.70 -2.76
CA LEU A 90 -0.28 -4.78 -1.38
C LEU A 90 -1.53 -5.66 -1.27
N GLU A 91 -1.33 -6.93 -0.91
CA GLU A 91 -2.45 -7.81 -0.58
C GLU A 91 -3.12 -7.41 0.75
N LEU A 92 -4.27 -6.74 0.73
CA LEU A 92 -5.13 -6.52 1.92
C LEU A 92 -5.95 -7.79 2.29
N ARG A 93 -5.34 -8.97 2.11
CA ARG A 93 -5.94 -10.28 2.35
C ARG A 93 -5.17 -10.95 3.49
N PRO A 94 -5.80 -11.21 4.65
CA PRO A 94 -5.18 -12.10 5.63
C PRO A 94 -5.07 -13.49 5.02
N ARG A 95 -3.93 -14.16 5.21
CA ARG A 95 -3.76 -15.55 4.78
C ARG A 95 -4.67 -16.40 5.67
N ARG A 96 -5.25 -17.45 5.09
CA ARG A 96 -6.35 -18.22 5.69
C ARG A 96 -6.00 -18.66 7.11
N ALA A 97 -6.80 -18.23 8.09
CA ALA A 97 -6.67 -18.66 9.48
C ALA A 97 -6.83 -20.19 9.59
N VAL A 98 -5.98 -20.81 10.41
CA VAL A 98 -6.15 -22.19 10.86
C VAL A 98 -7.44 -22.24 11.68
N GLY A 99 -8.26 -23.28 11.48
CA GLY A 99 -9.67 -23.30 11.88
C GLY A 99 -9.99 -22.88 13.33
N PRO A 100 -11.26 -22.54 13.61
CA PRO A 100 -11.70 -21.70 14.75
C PRO A 100 -11.55 -22.32 16.16
N LEU A 101 -10.92 -23.47 16.31
CA LEU A 101 -10.88 -24.20 17.57
C LEU A 101 -9.91 -23.54 18.55
N GLY A 102 -10.43 -23.13 19.71
CA GLY A 102 -9.63 -22.70 20.84
C GLY A 102 -9.07 -21.27 20.79
N ILE A 103 -9.50 -20.43 19.85
CA ILE A 103 -9.09 -19.01 19.82
C ILE A 103 -9.73 -18.28 21.02
N PRO A 104 -8.96 -17.56 21.85
CA PRO A 104 -9.50 -16.76 22.94
C PRO A 104 -10.39 -15.61 22.46
N ASP A 105 -11.44 -15.29 23.23
CA ASP A 105 -12.43 -14.28 22.81
C ASP A 105 -11.84 -12.87 22.65
N GLY A 106 -10.83 -12.51 23.45
CA GLY A 106 -10.12 -11.24 23.28
C GLY A 106 -9.45 -11.11 21.91
N LEU A 107 -8.83 -12.19 21.40
CA LEU A 107 -8.21 -12.19 20.08
C LEU A 107 -9.27 -12.19 18.97
N LYS A 108 -10.40 -12.90 19.16
CA LYS A 108 -11.54 -12.85 18.23
C LYS A 108 -12.11 -11.44 18.10
N ALA A 109 -12.27 -10.73 19.21
CA ALA A 109 -12.77 -9.35 19.22
C ALA A 109 -11.83 -8.43 18.44
N LEU A 110 -10.52 -8.49 18.71
CA LEU A 110 -9.52 -7.71 17.98
C LEU A 110 -9.52 -8.03 16.47
N ARG A 111 -9.67 -9.31 16.09
CA ARG A 111 -9.82 -9.68 14.67
C ARG A 111 -11.09 -9.09 14.06
N ALA A 112 -12.23 -9.17 14.73
CA ALA A 112 -13.47 -8.61 14.21
C ALA A 112 -13.34 -7.09 13.97
N GLU A 113 -12.71 -6.38 14.90
CA GLU A 113 -12.42 -4.95 14.75
C GLU A 113 -11.45 -4.65 13.59
N ALA A 114 -10.38 -5.45 13.45
CA ALA A 114 -9.45 -5.32 12.33
C ALA A 114 -10.11 -5.57 10.98
N GLU A 115 -11.05 -6.51 10.91
CA GLU A 115 -11.79 -6.79 9.69
C GLU A 115 -12.71 -5.63 9.30
N LEU A 116 -13.38 -5.00 10.27
CA LEU A 116 -14.15 -3.78 10.01
C LEU A 116 -13.27 -2.63 9.52
N LEU A 117 -12.09 -2.46 10.13
CA LEU A 117 -11.12 -1.47 9.67
C LEU A 117 -10.63 -1.77 8.25
N ARG A 118 -10.33 -3.05 7.96
CA ARG A 118 -9.91 -3.53 6.63
C ARG A 118 -10.93 -3.17 5.55
N LEU A 119 -12.22 -3.42 5.80
CA LEU A 119 -13.27 -3.07 4.86
C LEU A 119 -13.35 -1.56 4.60
N ARG A 120 -13.20 -0.73 5.64
CA ARG A 120 -13.19 0.73 5.49
C ARG A 120 -11.97 1.23 4.71
N VAL A 121 -10.80 0.62 4.95
CA VAL A 121 -9.57 0.92 4.20
C VAL A 121 -9.72 0.53 2.73
N ILE A 122 -10.26 -0.65 2.44
CA ILE A 122 -10.52 -1.09 1.05
C ILE A 122 -11.47 -0.13 0.33
N ALA A 123 -12.60 0.23 0.94
CA ALA A 123 -13.55 1.16 0.32
C ALA A 123 -12.90 2.52 0.01
N ARG A 124 -12.00 2.98 0.88
CA ARG A 124 -11.23 4.20 0.67
C ARG A 124 -10.17 4.03 -0.41
N ALA A 125 -9.56 2.86 -0.48
CA ALA A 125 -8.59 2.51 -1.52
C ALA A 125 -9.20 2.51 -2.91
N GLU A 126 -10.33 1.84 -3.07
CA GLU A 126 -11.10 1.85 -4.31
C GLU A 126 -11.45 3.27 -4.75
N HIS A 127 -11.78 4.16 -3.80
CA HIS A 127 -12.02 5.57 -4.11
C HIS A 127 -10.77 6.31 -4.60
N LEU A 128 -9.61 6.07 -3.98
CA LEU A 128 -8.33 6.65 -4.42
C LEU A 128 -7.96 6.16 -5.83
N LEU A 129 -8.07 4.85 -6.08
CA LEU A 129 -7.75 4.24 -7.37
C LEU A 129 -8.68 4.75 -8.49
N ALA A 130 -9.97 4.87 -8.22
CA ALA A 130 -10.94 5.43 -9.18
C ALA A 130 -10.65 6.90 -9.55
N MET A 131 -9.97 7.65 -8.69
CA MET A 131 -9.51 9.01 -9.00
C MET A 131 -8.29 9.02 -9.93
N GLY A 132 -7.45 7.98 -9.88
CA GLY A 132 -6.28 7.80 -10.74
C GLY A 132 -6.61 7.34 -12.16
N GLU A 133 -7.68 6.54 -12.33
CA GLU A 133 -8.13 6.05 -13.64
C GLU A 133 -8.80 7.11 -14.52
N ARG A 134 -9.14 8.29 -13.99
CA ARG A 134 -9.68 9.38 -14.81
C ARG A 134 -8.60 9.84 -15.79
N PRO A 135 -8.88 9.85 -17.12
CA PRO A 135 -7.91 10.29 -18.10
C PRO A 135 -7.45 11.71 -17.77
N PRO A 136 -6.14 12.00 -17.85
CA PRO A 136 -5.65 13.34 -17.57
C PRO A 136 -6.08 14.28 -18.69
N GLU A 137 -7.27 14.87 -18.58
CA GLU A 137 -7.77 15.89 -19.53
C GLU A 137 -6.98 17.21 -19.48
N ASN A 138 -5.91 17.33 -18.69
CA ASN A 138 -5.10 18.54 -18.71
C ASN A 138 -3.63 18.36 -18.28
N GLN A 139 -2.95 17.32 -18.79
CA GLN A 139 -1.49 17.37 -18.84
C GLN A 139 -1.08 18.16 -20.09
N VAL A 140 -0.94 19.48 -19.92
CA VAL A 140 -0.32 20.37 -20.91
C VAL A 140 0.97 19.72 -21.39
N ALA A 141 1.00 19.36 -22.67
CA ALA A 141 2.11 18.68 -23.31
C ALA A 141 3.41 19.45 -23.09
N ALA A 142 4.31 18.90 -22.25
CA ALA A 142 5.71 19.27 -22.30
C ALA A 142 6.21 19.00 -23.74
N PRO A 143 6.90 19.94 -24.40
CA PRO A 143 7.33 19.75 -25.77
C PRO A 143 8.32 18.58 -25.80
N ARG A 144 7.91 17.48 -26.45
CA ARG A 144 8.79 16.35 -26.74
C ARG A 144 9.97 16.87 -27.58
N LEU A 145 11.16 16.91 -26.99
CA LEU A 145 12.40 17.05 -27.73
C LEU A 145 12.44 15.93 -28.79
N ARG A 146 12.51 16.32 -30.07
CA ARG A 146 12.57 15.36 -31.17
C ARG A 146 13.84 14.52 -31.02
N PRO A 147 13.77 13.18 -31.05
CA PRO A 147 14.98 12.38 -31.19
C PRO A 147 15.54 12.61 -32.60
N GLY A 148 16.71 13.23 -32.67
CA GLY A 148 17.47 13.39 -33.90
C GLY A 148 17.79 12.02 -34.47
N THR A 149 17.40 11.78 -35.71
CA THR A 149 17.80 10.59 -36.47
C THR A 149 19.30 10.69 -36.75
N PRO A 150 20.13 9.71 -36.37
CA PRO A 150 21.52 9.71 -36.81
C PRO A 150 21.54 9.34 -38.30
N HIS A 151 21.68 10.34 -39.18
CA HIS A 151 22.02 10.08 -40.57
C HIS A 151 23.50 9.71 -40.64
N LEU A 152 23.78 8.42 -40.75
CA LEU A 152 25.09 7.90 -41.11
C LEU A 152 25.41 8.40 -42.53
N ARG A 153 26.31 9.38 -42.68
CA ARG A 153 26.82 9.79 -44.00
C ARG A 153 27.81 8.74 -44.47
N ILE A 154 27.36 7.85 -45.35
CA ILE A 154 28.25 7.07 -46.22
C ILE A 154 28.80 8.07 -47.24
N VAL A 155 30.09 8.40 -47.13
CA VAL A 155 30.81 9.08 -48.21
C VAL A 155 31.24 7.98 -49.18
N SER A 156 30.46 7.83 -50.24
CA SER A 156 30.93 7.25 -51.49
C SER A 156 30.86 8.36 -52.51
N ASP A 157 32.01 8.89 -52.91
CA ASP A 157 32.13 9.57 -54.19
C ASP A 157 33.12 8.75 -55.01
N SER A 158 32.56 8.22 -56.10
CA SER A 158 33.25 7.45 -57.11
C SER A 158 33.95 8.41 -58.09
N ASP A 159 35.21 8.08 -58.38
CA ASP A 159 35.80 7.99 -59.72
C ASP A 159 35.71 9.19 -60.70
N ASP A 160 36.90 9.54 -61.24
CA ASP A 160 37.20 9.71 -62.68
C ASP A 160 37.78 11.06 -63.16
N ARG A 161 39.11 11.02 -63.42
CA ARG A 161 39.89 11.55 -64.59
C ARG A 161 39.97 13.08 -64.88
N PRO A 162 40.97 13.59 -65.67
CA PRO A 162 41.59 12.97 -66.86
C PRO A 162 43.13 13.07 -67.00
N SER A 163 43.61 12.32 -68.01
CA SER A 163 44.98 12.24 -68.51
C SER A 163 45.46 13.50 -69.25
N ALA A 164 46.80 13.53 -69.46
CA ALA A 164 47.55 14.06 -70.60
C ALA A 164 48.36 15.35 -70.34
N PRO A 165 49.37 15.67 -71.19
CA PRO A 165 50.03 14.85 -72.22
C PRO A 165 51.41 14.31 -71.83
#